data_AF-A0A538L9E7-F1
#
_entry.id   AF-A0A538L9E7-F1
#
_cell.length_a   1.000
_cell.length_b   1.000
_cell.length_c   1.000
_cell.angle_alpha   90.00
_cell.angle_beta   90.00
_cell.angle_gamma   90.00
#
_symmetry.space_group_name_H-M   'P 1'
#
loop_
_entity.id
_entity.type
_entity.pdbx_description
1 polymer ?
#
loop_
_entity_poly.entity_id
_entity_poly.type
_entity_poly.pdbx_seq_one_letter_code
_entity_poly.pdbx_strand_id
1 'polypeptide(L)'
;MALVIAGAGMAAAVSTGGYSPSQQDCAPNADASTTQTAQPGCHNFKVNVADGSGRRYAQFGIGQEAQNENPHSADASVTPNGQTPGQPASGPSVGTSVETANGPSVTPAVHTGTPDGSAASLLTGGQVYLGADDNLDTGEHDGVDGQYGTQKSVNGPSDGGDIEVNWHPAQTTTWLADLMVLAHGGSPAPIAENPVPVADAGGGSCADGTCIGVYTARRSIYQGGGAGPSGQSRDAYNYQGKTWDPYDCNSGDPKSEQACITEGGHSMDWYRQQEAHNVYVEPGVTVYEDPDPQASPAGPKQLYPLPSAYAGTCGVAAGGGAAKAPGSPVTNGAGQVVVSPTKC
;
A
#
# COMPACT_ATOMS: atom_id res chain seq x y z
N MET A 1 14.02 -0.55 -26.11
CA MET A 1 13.77 0.61 -25.24
C MET A 1 14.12 0.16 -23.84
N ALA A 2 15.32 0.49 -23.36
CA ALA A 2 15.82 0.04 -22.05
C ALA A 2 15.42 1.11 -21.03
N LEU A 3 14.49 0.77 -20.15
CA LEU A 3 14.19 1.57 -18.96
C LEU A 3 15.32 1.29 -17.97
N VAL A 4 16.30 2.20 -17.92
CA VAL A 4 17.35 2.20 -16.89
C VAL A 4 16.77 2.92 -15.68
N ILE A 5 16.25 2.17 -14.71
CA ILE A 5 15.94 2.72 -13.39
C ILE A 5 17.28 2.81 -12.65
N ALA A 6 17.90 4.00 -12.70
CA ALA A 6 19.10 4.29 -11.94
C ALA A 6 18.71 4.40 -10.46
N GLY A 7 18.97 3.32 -9.72
CA GLY A 7 18.92 3.31 -8.26
C GLY A 7 19.99 4.24 -7.69
N ALA A 8 19.54 5.25 -6.96
CA ALA A 8 20.33 5.94 -5.95
C ALA A 8 19.39 6.12 -4.75
N GLY A 9 19.78 5.51 -3.63
CA GLY A 9 18.95 5.29 -2.45
C GLY A 9 18.30 6.56 -1.90
N MET A 10 16.99 6.59 -2.02
CA MET A 10 16.15 7.20 -0.99
C MET A 10 15.74 6.05 -0.08
N ALA A 11 16.34 5.96 1.11
CA ALA A 11 15.82 5.18 2.22
C ALA A 11 14.57 5.88 2.77
N ALA A 12 13.57 6.04 1.91
CA ALA A 12 12.21 6.35 2.30
C ALA A 12 11.48 5.06 1.96
N ALA A 13 11.05 4.31 2.98
CA ALA A 13 10.08 3.26 2.77
C ALA A 13 8.89 3.89 2.04
N VAL A 14 8.52 3.23 0.93
CA VAL A 14 7.43 3.52 -0.01
C VAL A 14 6.22 4.10 0.70
N SER A 15 5.18 3.38 1.19
CA SER A 15 3.84 3.50 1.91
C SER A 15 2.70 4.38 1.46
N THR A 16 2.14 3.99 0.35
CA THR A 16 0.73 4.12 0.16
C THR A 16 0.14 2.77 0.45
N GLY A 17 -1.16 2.69 0.70
CA GLY A 17 -1.81 1.40 0.88
C GLY A 17 -1.87 0.53 -0.39
N GLY A 18 -0.90 0.70 -1.30
CA GLY A 18 -0.53 -0.29 -2.30
C GLY A 18 0.53 -1.28 -1.82
N TYR A 19 1.19 -1.09 -0.65
CA TYR A 19 1.98 -2.17 -0.04
C TYR A 19 1.10 -3.41 0.11
N SER A 20 1.63 -4.57 -0.28
CA SER A 20 0.99 -5.85 -0.01
C SER A 20 2.04 -6.90 0.32
N PRO A 21 1.93 -7.63 1.44
CA PRO A 21 2.81 -8.76 1.74
C PRO A 21 2.85 -9.78 0.60
N SER A 22 1.72 -9.96 -0.10
CA SER A 22 1.66 -10.86 -1.25
C SER A 22 2.54 -10.42 -2.44
N GLN A 23 2.73 -9.11 -2.61
CA GLN A 23 3.65 -8.57 -3.62
C GLN A 23 5.12 -8.76 -3.22
N GLN A 24 5.39 -8.89 -1.92
CA GLN A 24 6.70 -9.16 -1.33
C GLN A 24 7.02 -10.66 -1.19
N ASP A 25 6.10 -11.56 -1.59
CA ASP A 25 6.18 -13.00 -1.36
C ASP A 25 6.16 -13.39 0.15
N CYS A 26 5.64 -12.49 0.99
CA CYS A 26 5.54 -12.64 2.43
C CYS A 26 4.18 -13.17 2.84
N ALA A 27 4.14 -13.89 3.97
CA ALA A 27 2.87 -14.16 4.63
C ALA A 27 2.38 -12.87 5.29
N PRO A 28 1.06 -12.70 5.52
CA PRO A 28 0.54 -11.49 6.13
C PRO A 28 1.14 -11.12 7.50
N ASN A 29 1.64 -12.11 8.24
CA ASN A 29 2.26 -11.94 9.56
C ASN A 29 3.79 -12.12 9.54
N ALA A 30 4.43 -12.06 8.36
CA ALA A 30 5.87 -12.26 8.24
C ALA A 30 6.66 -11.21 9.04
N ASP A 31 6.13 -10.00 9.15
CA ASP A 31 6.75 -8.86 9.83
C ASP A 31 6.15 -8.62 11.23
N ALA A 32 5.52 -9.63 11.82
CA ALA A 32 4.91 -9.46 13.14
C ALA A 32 5.98 -9.17 14.21
N SER A 33 5.72 -8.24 15.14
CA SER A 33 6.69 -7.80 16.17
C SER A 33 7.19 -8.89 17.13
N THR A 34 6.47 -10.01 17.20
CA THR A 34 6.88 -11.20 17.96
C THR A 34 7.76 -12.17 17.15
N THR A 35 7.87 -11.98 15.84
CA THR A 35 8.77 -12.73 14.95
C THR A 35 10.19 -12.22 15.11
N GLN A 36 11.16 -13.13 15.13
CA GLN A 36 12.58 -12.81 15.32
C GLN A 36 13.45 -13.39 14.20
N THR A 37 12.82 -13.95 13.17
CA THR A 37 13.48 -14.70 12.10
C THR A 37 12.90 -14.30 10.75
N ALA A 38 13.75 -14.24 9.73
CA ALA A 38 13.29 -14.11 8.35
C ALA A 38 12.40 -15.29 7.91
N GLN A 39 11.29 -14.98 7.26
CA GLN A 39 10.47 -15.94 6.54
C GLN A 39 11.17 -16.31 5.22
N PRO A 40 11.41 -17.60 4.94
CA PRO A 40 12.02 -18.02 3.69
C PRO A 40 11.26 -17.53 2.45
N GLY A 41 11.97 -16.79 1.58
CA GLY A 41 11.43 -16.27 0.33
C GLY A 41 10.56 -15.02 0.46
N CYS A 42 10.46 -14.42 1.65
CA CYS A 42 9.89 -13.08 1.85
C CYS A 42 10.95 -12.01 1.53
N HIS A 43 10.52 -10.81 1.15
CA HIS A 43 11.38 -9.71 0.73
C HIS A 43 10.99 -8.38 1.37
N ASN A 44 11.97 -7.66 1.90
CA ASN A 44 11.78 -6.30 2.41
C ASN A 44 11.71 -5.26 1.28
N PHE A 45 12.24 -5.62 0.11
CA PHE A 45 12.13 -4.83 -1.09
C PHE A 45 11.82 -5.73 -2.27
N LYS A 46 10.87 -5.33 -3.11
CA LYS A 46 10.54 -6.06 -4.33
C LYS A 46 10.24 -5.14 -5.49
N VAL A 47 10.75 -5.52 -6.65
CA VAL A 47 10.32 -5.02 -7.95
C VAL A 47 9.66 -6.15 -8.71
N ASN A 48 8.42 -5.94 -9.14
CA ASN A 48 7.67 -6.90 -9.95
C ASN A 48 7.24 -6.26 -11.28
N VAL A 49 7.38 -7.00 -12.37
CA VAL A 49 6.74 -6.70 -13.66
C VAL A 49 5.71 -7.78 -13.93
N ALA A 50 4.42 -7.42 -13.93
CA ALA A 50 3.31 -8.36 -14.04
C ALA A 50 2.31 -7.96 -15.14
N ASP A 51 1.56 -8.93 -15.66
CA ASP A 51 0.39 -8.66 -16.49
C ASP A 51 -0.87 -8.36 -15.65
N GLY A 52 -1.95 -7.96 -16.31
CA GLY A 52 -3.23 -7.67 -15.65
C GLY A 52 -3.90 -8.86 -14.94
N SER A 53 -3.34 -10.08 -15.05
CA SER A 53 -3.77 -11.25 -14.27
C SER A 53 -2.88 -11.53 -13.06
N GLY A 54 -1.83 -10.73 -12.85
CA GLY A 54 -0.86 -10.88 -11.77
C GLY A 54 0.27 -11.88 -12.06
N ARG A 55 0.41 -12.39 -13.30
CA ARG A 55 1.56 -13.25 -13.65
C ARG A 55 2.81 -12.38 -13.76
N ARG A 56 3.86 -12.73 -13.04
CA ARG A 56 5.12 -11.96 -12.97
C ARG A 56 6.14 -12.46 -14.00
N TYR A 57 6.65 -11.56 -14.83
CA TYR A 57 7.60 -11.87 -15.90
C TYR A 57 9.04 -11.48 -15.55
N ALA A 58 9.21 -10.51 -14.67
CA ALA A 58 10.50 -10.13 -14.12
C ALA A 58 10.33 -9.75 -12.65
N GLN A 59 11.31 -10.15 -11.84
CA GLN A 59 11.33 -9.90 -10.40
C GLN A 59 12.75 -9.56 -9.96
N PHE A 60 12.86 -8.68 -8.98
CA PHE A 60 14.05 -8.45 -8.18
C PHE A 60 13.62 -8.27 -6.74
N GLY A 61 14.35 -8.83 -5.79
CA GLY A 61 14.07 -8.63 -4.37
C GLY A 61 15.32 -8.59 -3.50
N ILE A 62 15.17 -7.94 -2.35
CA ILE A 62 16.09 -8.01 -1.22
C ILE A 62 15.36 -8.81 -0.14
N GLY A 63 15.97 -9.89 0.35
CA GLY A 63 15.29 -10.81 1.26
C GLY A 63 14.92 -10.16 2.58
N GLN A 64 13.90 -10.71 3.23
CA GLN A 64 13.55 -10.36 4.59
C GLN A 64 14.69 -10.77 5.52
N GLU A 65 14.99 -9.92 6.50
CA GLU A 65 16.03 -10.16 7.48
C GLU A 65 15.45 -10.50 8.85
N ALA A 66 16.25 -11.18 9.68
CA ALA A 66 15.89 -11.36 11.08
C ALA A 66 15.99 -10.03 11.85
N GLN A 67 15.33 -9.95 13.01
CA GLN A 67 15.33 -8.73 13.80
C GLN A 67 16.76 -8.27 14.16
N ASN A 68 17.08 -7.00 13.93
CA ASN A 68 18.40 -6.39 14.15
C ASN A 68 19.50 -6.82 13.16
N GLU A 69 19.14 -7.40 12.01
CA GLU A 69 20.09 -7.74 10.95
C GLU A 69 20.00 -6.76 9.78
N ASN A 70 21.14 -6.56 9.11
CA ASN A 70 21.18 -5.73 7.90
C ASN A 70 20.89 -6.60 6.67
N PRO A 71 20.32 -6.00 5.61
CA PRO A 71 20.14 -6.67 4.33
C PRO A 71 21.42 -7.30 3.81
N HIS A 72 21.39 -8.60 3.55
CA HIS A 72 22.54 -9.36 3.07
C HIS A 72 22.20 -10.39 2.00
N SER A 73 20.93 -10.48 1.63
CA SER A 73 20.36 -11.40 0.64
C SER A 73 19.63 -10.66 -0.49
N ALA A 74 19.74 -11.14 -1.73
CA ALA A 74 18.97 -10.63 -2.86
C ALA A 74 18.79 -11.68 -3.96
N ASP A 75 17.70 -11.57 -4.71
CA ASP A 75 17.42 -12.41 -5.87
C ASP A 75 16.88 -11.60 -7.06
N ALA A 76 17.05 -12.17 -8.25
CA ALA A 76 16.43 -11.68 -9.48
C ALA A 76 15.99 -12.84 -10.34
N SER A 77 14.87 -12.69 -11.04
CA SER A 77 14.41 -13.68 -12.01
C SER A 77 13.68 -13.07 -13.20
N VAL A 78 13.76 -13.75 -14.34
CA VAL A 78 12.98 -13.46 -15.55
C VAL A 78 12.35 -14.77 -16.04
N THR A 79 11.04 -14.73 -16.25
CA THR A 79 10.23 -15.88 -16.66
C THR A 79 9.35 -15.46 -17.85
N PRO A 80 9.74 -15.78 -19.10
CA PRO A 80 8.96 -15.43 -20.30
C PRO A 80 7.54 -15.99 -20.33
N ASN A 81 7.29 -17.09 -19.61
CA ASN A 81 5.94 -17.65 -19.47
C ASN A 81 5.14 -17.01 -18.33
N GLY A 82 5.69 -16.03 -17.62
CA GLY A 82 5.11 -15.53 -16.40
C GLY A 82 5.09 -16.56 -15.27
N GLN A 83 5.18 -16.09 -14.05
CA GLN A 83 5.09 -16.89 -12.84
C GLN A 83 3.89 -16.44 -12.03
N THR A 84 3.03 -17.38 -11.64
CA THR A 84 2.02 -17.11 -10.63
C THR A 84 2.72 -16.96 -9.28
N PRO A 85 2.48 -15.88 -8.51
CA PRO A 85 3.08 -15.70 -7.19
C PRO A 85 2.91 -16.94 -6.30
N GLY A 86 3.96 -17.30 -5.57
CA GLY A 86 3.99 -18.50 -4.71
C GLY A 86 4.03 -19.85 -5.44
N GLN A 87 4.10 -19.89 -6.78
CA GLN A 87 4.28 -21.12 -7.55
C GLN A 87 5.68 -21.16 -8.19
N PRO A 88 6.27 -22.37 -8.39
CA PRO A 88 7.49 -22.50 -9.15
C PRO A 88 7.30 -21.99 -10.59
N ALA A 89 8.35 -21.42 -11.17
CA ALA A 89 8.33 -21.07 -12.59
C ALA A 89 8.04 -22.31 -13.45
N SER A 90 7.10 -22.18 -14.40
CA SER A 90 6.82 -23.21 -15.38
C SER A 90 7.38 -22.81 -16.75
N GLY A 91 8.16 -23.69 -17.38
CA GLY A 91 8.81 -23.41 -18.66
C GLY A 91 10.17 -22.71 -18.52
N PRO A 92 10.61 -21.94 -19.54
CA PRO A 92 11.92 -21.31 -19.52
C PRO A 92 11.95 -20.21 -18.45
N SER A 93 13.02 -20.17 -17.66
CA SER A 93 13.29 -19.09 -16.73
C SER A 93 14.79 -18.99 -16.43
N VAL A 94 15.23 -17.79 -16.07
CA VAL A 94 16.58 -17.54 -15.56
C VAL A 94 16.44 -16.78 -14.26
N GLY A 95 17.07 -17.28 -13.21
CA GLY A 95 17.13 -16.60 -11.93
C GLY A 95 18.51 -16.69 -11.31
N THR A 96 18.78 -15.81 -10.36
CA THR A 96 19.99 -15.81 -9.55
C THR A 96 19.64 -15.34 -8.15
N SER A 97 20.31 -15.89 -7.15
CA SER A 97 20.32 -15.36 -5.79
C SER A 97 21.76 -15.12 -5.34
N VAL A 98 21.92 -14.16 -4.44
CA VAL A 98 23.17 -13.79 -3.78
C VAL A 98 22.94 -13.72 -2.29
N GLU A 99 23.79 -14.39 -1.54
CA GLU A 99 23.86 -14.33 -0.08
C GLU A 99 25.25 -13.88 0.32
N THR A 100 25.37 -12.84 1.14
CA THR A 100 26.67 -12.26 1.51
C THR A 100 27.11 -12.58 2.94
N ALA A 101 26.20 -13.01 3.83
CA ALA A 101 26.52 -13.36 5.21
C ALA A 101 27.56 -14.49 5.35
N ASN A 102 27.62 -15.42 4.38
CA ASN A 102 28.55 -16.56 4.40
C ASN A 102 29.60 -16.50 3.26
N GLY A 103 29.81 -15.32 2.67
CA GLY A 103 30.63 -15.10 1.48
C GLY A 103 29.81 -15.12 0.19
N PRO A 104 30.12 -14.25 -0.80
CA PRO A 104 29.26 -14.06 -1.97
C PRO A 104 29.24 -15.31 -2.84
N SER A 105 28.13 -16.04 -2.80
CA SER A 105 27.83 -17.11 -3.74
C SER A 105 26.72 -16.66 -4.67
N VAL A 106 26.97 -16.76 -5.98
CA VAL A 106 25.97 -16.52 -7.03
C VAL A 106 25.56 -17.88 -7.57
N THR A 107 24.30 -18.28 -7.36
CA THR A 107 23.79 -19.56 -7.88
C THR A 107 22.77 -19.30 -8.98
N PRO A 108 23.15 -19.33 -10.27
CA PRO A 108 22.21 -19.18 -11.35
C PRO A 108 21.35 -20.44 -11.50
N ALA A 109 20.03 -20.26 -11.51
CA ALA A 109 19.06 -21.29 -11.87
C ALA A 109 18.57 -21.04 -13.29
N VAL A 110 18.72 -22.05 -14.17
CA VAL A 110 18.26 -21.98 -15.56
C VAL A 110 17.28 -23.13 -15.80
N HIS A 111 16.04 -22.78 -16.09
CA HIS A 111 15.04 -23.73 -16.54
C HIS A 111 14.90 -23.63 -18.06
N THR A 112 14.91 -24.78 -18.72
CA THR A 112 14.78 -24.87 -20.18
C THR A 112 13.34 -25.18 -20.57
N GLY A 113 12.92 -24.70 -21.73
CA GLY A 113 11.56 -24.86 -22.23
C GLY A 113 11.31 -23.92 -23.40
N THR A 114 10.07 -23.93 -23.89
CA THR A 114 9.65 -23.04 -24.99
C THR A 114 8.74 -21.95 -24.44
N PRO A 115 8.96 -20.67 -24.82
CA PRO A 115 8.02 -19.60 -24.52
C PRO A 115 6.62 -19.93 -25.04
N ASP A 116 5.59 -19.77 -24.21
CA ASP A 116 4.19 -20.07 -24.54
C ASP A 116 3.44 -18.88 -25.18
N GLY A 117 4.10 -17.74 -25.29
CA GLY A 117 3.53 -16.50 -25.82
C GLY A 117 2.70 -15.70 -24.81
N SER A 118 2.60 -16.15 -23.55
CA SER A 118 1.83 -15.47 -22.51
C SER A 118 2.26 -14.04 -22.26
N ALA A 119 3.55 -13.70 -22.43
CA ALA A 119 4.06 -12.32 -22.32
C ALA A 119 3.32 -11.29 -23.22
N ALA A 120 2.59 -11.72 -24.24
CA ALA A 120 1.71 -10.83 -25.01
C ALA A 120 0.55 -10.25 -24.17
N SER A 121 0.19 -10.87 -23.04
CA SER A 121 -0.81 -10.35 -22.09
C SER A 121 -0.42 -8.99 -21.51
N LEU A 122 0.90 -8.72 -21.38
CA LEU A 122 1.43 -7.40 -21.01
C LEU A 122 0.97 -6.31 -21.99
N LEU A 123 0.56 -6.61 -23.22
CA LEU A 123 0.03 -5.60 -24.14
C LEU A 123 -1.44 -5.24 -23.86
N THR A 124 -2.16 -6.09 -23.14
CA THR A 124 -3.58 -5.89 -22.79
C THR A 124 -3.76 -5.28 -21.40
N GLY A 125 -2.73 -5.34 -20.57
CA GLY A 125 -2.61 -4.64 -19.30
C GLY A 125 -1.45 -5.18 -18.49
N GLY A 126 -0.91 -4.35 -17.60
CA GLY A 126 0.17 -4.77 -16.72
C GLY A 126 0.57 -3.71 -15.71
N GLN A 127 1.52 -4.11 -14.88
CA GLN A 127 1.97 -3.39 -13.69
C GLN A 127 3.49 -3.49 -13.58
N VAL A 128 4.13 -2.37 -13.25
CA VAL A 128 5.43 -2.34 -12.59
C VAL A 128 5.17 -1.89 -11.16
N TYR A 129 5.50 -2.77 -10.21
CA TYR A 129 5.39 -2.52 -8.76
C TYR A 129 6.79 -2.44 -8.17
N LEU A 130 7.01 -1.47 -7.31
CA LEU A 130 8.18 -1.36 -6.44
C LEU A 130 7.65 -1.20 -5.03
N GLY A 131 7.91 -2.15 -4.15
CA GLY A 131 7.52 -2.07 -2.75
C GLY A 131 8.74 -2.17 -1.85
N ALA A 132 8.71 -1.46 -0.74
CA ALA A 132 9.71 -1.51 0.31
C ALA A 132 9.00 -1.56 1.66
N ASP A 133 9.61 -2.16 2.66
CA ASP A 133 9.31 -1.92 4.06
C ASP A 133 10.55 -1.37 4.79
N ASP A 134 10.33 -0.87 6.00
CA ASP A 134 11.35 -0.28 6.86
C ASP A 134 12.26 -1.34 7.53
N ASN A 135 11.90 -2.62 7.45
CA ASN A 135 12.75 -3.78 7.73
C ASN A 135 14.07 -3.76 6.89
N LEU A 136 14.21 -2.83 5.92
CA LEU A 136 15.46 -2.48 5.24
C LEU A 136 16.52 -1.79 6.13
N ASP A 137 16.16 -1.18 7.26
CA ASP A 137 17.10 -0.61 8.25
C ASP A 137 16.99 -1.39 9.57
N THR A 138 17.97 -2.25 9.84
CA THR A 138 18.05 -3.08 11.07
C THR A 138 16.95 -4.13 11.26
N GLY A 139 16.19 -4.48 10.23
CA GLY A 139 15.28 -5.62 10.34
C GLY A 139 14.17 -5.39 11.37
N GLU A 140 13.48 -4.24 11.33
CA GLU A 140 12.31 -4.01 12.17
C GLU A 140 11.09 -4.86 11.75
N HIS A 141 10.63 -5.73 12.65
CA HIS A 141 9.34 -6.40 12.57
C HIS A 141 8.39 -5.65 13.50
N ASP A 142 7.39 -4.96 12.94
CA ASP A 142 6.49 -4.09 13.70
C ASP A 142 5.00 -4.34 13.38
N GLY A 143 4.64 -5.40 12.66
CA GLY A 143 3.26 -5.81 12.37
C GLY A 143 2.63 -6.61 13.51
N VAL A 144 1.33 -6.92 13.40
CA VAL A 144 0.64 -7.76 14.41
C VAL A 144 0.78 -9.26 14.16
N ASP A 145 0.81 -10.02 15.24
CA ASP A 145 0.96 -11.49 15.19
C ASP A 145 -0.38 -12.26 15.16
N GLY A 146 -1.52 -11.55 15.18
CA GLY A 146 -2.86 -12.13 15.24
C GLY A 146 -3.35 -12.45 16.66
N GLN A 147 -2.59 -12.13 17.71
CA GLN A 147 -3.06 -12.19 19.10
C GLN A 147 -3.84 -10.93 19.48
N TYR A 148 -4.28 -10.80 20.74
CA TYR A 148 -4.98 -9.61 21.23
C TYR A 148 -6.18 -9.09 20.39
N GLY A 149 -6.80 -9.95 19.58
CA GLY A 149 -7.90 -9.58 18.69
C GLY A 149 -7.45 -8.78 17.46
N THR A 150 -6.33 -9.17 16.86
CA THR A 150 -5.75 -8.60 15.63
C THR A 150 -5.80 -9.55 14.42
N GLN A 151 -6.48 -10.71 14.52
CA GLN A 151 -6.49 -11.75 13.47
C GLN A 151 -6.96 -11.26 12.09
N LYS A 152 -7.77 -10.21 12.05
CA LYS A 152 -8.28 -9.61 10.81
C LYS A 152 -7.51 -8.37 10.39
N SER A 153 -6.62 -7.90 11.25
CA SER A 153 -5.78 -6.73 11.01
C SER A 153 -4.42 -7.14 10.42
N VAL A 154 -3.93 -8.37 10.67
CA VAL A 154 -2.71 -8.94 10.04
C VAL A 154 -2.64 -8.69 8.53
N ASN A 155 -1.82 -7.73 8.10
CA ASN A 155 -1.70 -7.35 6.69
C ASN A 155 -0.33 -6.77 6.28
N GLY A 156 0.70 -6.91 7.10
CA GLY A 156 2.05 -6.41 6.83
C GLY A 156 2.66 -5.63 8.01
N PRO A 157 3.81 -4.97 7.79
CA PRO A 157 4.41 -4.03 8.73
C PRO A 157 3.53 -2.78 8.90
N SER A 158 3.75 -2.04 9.99
CA SER A 158 3.07 -0.78 10.30
C SER A 158 3.47 0.31 9.30
N ASP A 159 4.75 0.33 8.97
CA ASP A 159 5.37 1.28 8.06
C ASP A 159 5.85 0.55 6.80
N GLY A 160 5.85 1.20 5.63
CA GLY A 160 6.05 0.41 4.42
C GLY A 160 6.06 1.15 3.10
N GLY A 161 5.66 0.42 2.04
CA GLY A 161 4.91 0.60 0.77
C GLY A 161 5.56 0.92 -0.56
N ASP A 162 4.87 1.67 -1.44
CA ASP A 162 4.95 1.34 -2.86
C ASP A 162 5.02 2.50 -3.89
N ILE A 163 5.63 2.19 -5.03
CA ILE A 163 5.47 2.91 -6.29
C ILE A 163 4.93 1.92 -7.32
N GLU A 164 3.87 2.32 -8.01
CA GLU A 164 3.32 1.53 -9.10
C GLU A 164 3.13 2.36 -10.35
N VAL A 165 3.38 1.72 -11.49
CA VAL A 165 2.96 2.19 -12.81
C VAL A 165 2.16 1.07 -13.46
N ASN A 166 0.90 1.38 -13.75
CA ASN A 166 -0.05 0.44 -14.31
C ASN A 166 -0.52 0.93 -15.68
N TRP A 167 -0.80 0.02 -16.60
CA TRP A 167 -1.42 0.34 -17.88
C TRP A 167 -2.62 -0.55 -18.17
N HIS A 168 -3.70 0.07 -18.65
CA HIS A 168 -5.02 -0.52 -18.81
C HIS A 168 -5.63 -0.12 -20.16
N PRO A 169 -5.07 -0.53 -21.31
CA PRO A 169 -5.60 -0.15 -22.63
C PRO A 169 -7.11 -0.38 -22.79
N ALA A 170 -7.65 -1.42 -22.13
CA ALA A 170 -9.08 -1.75 -22.14
C ALA A 170 -9.98 -0.73 -21.42
N GLN A 171 -9.49 0.05 -20.45
CA GLN A 171 -10.30 1.04 -19.72
C GLN A 171 -10.66 2.26 -20.58
N THR A 172 -9.97 2.48 -21.70
CA THR A 172 -10.23 3.59 -22.62
C THR A 172 -11.68 3.65 -23.10
N THR A 173 -12.33 2.51 -23.32
CA THR A 173 -13.72 2.46 -23.82
C THR A 173 -14.72 2.89 -22.75
N THR A 174 -14.55 2.44 -21.50
CA THR A 174 -15.36 2.86 -20.36
C THR A 174 -15.19 4.35 -20.11
N TRP A 175 -13.95 4.85 -20.12
CA TRP A 175 -13.67 6.26 -19.92
C TRP A 175 -14.29 7.16 -20.99
N LEU A 176 -14.28 6.73 -22.27
CA LEU A 176 -14.97 7.45 -23.34
C LEU A 176 -16.49 7.51 -23.11
N ALA A 177 -17.08 6.46 -22.55
CA ALA A 177 -18.50 6.47 -22.17
C ALA A 177 -18.76 7.45 -21.02
N ASP A 178 -17.91 7.47 -20.00
CA ASP A 178 -18.00 8.43 -18.88
C ASP A 178 -17.84 9.88 -19.36
N LEU A 179 -16.94 10.12 -20.31
CA LEU A 179 -16.75 11.43 -20.92
C LEU A 179 -18.00 11.89 -21.67
N MET A 180 -18.65 10.98 -22.39
CA MET A 180 -19.93 11.26 -23.04
C MET A 180 -21.02 11.57 -22.02
N VAL A 181 -21.10 10.84 -20.91
CA VAL A 181 -22.05 11.13 -19.82
C VAL A 181 -21.81 12.52 -19.23
N LEU A 182 -20.55 12.89 -18.97
CA LEU A 182 -20.17 14.22 -18.51
C LEU A 182 -20.58 15.32 -19.51
N ALA A 183 -20.33 15.11 -20.80
CA ALA A 183 -20.69 16.07 -21.85
C ALA A 183 -22.21 16.33 -21.93
N HIS A 184 -23.04 15.41 -21.43
CA HIS A 184 -24.49 15.55 -21.33
C HIS A 184 -24.97 15.99 -19.94
N GLY A 185 -24.10 16.57 -19.12
CA GLY A 185 -24.43 17.10 -17.79
C GLY A 185 -24.40 16.06 -16.66
N GLY A 186 -23.79 14.90 -16.90
CA GLY A 186 -23.57 13.88 -15.89
C GLY A 186 -22.50 14.27 -14.86
N SER A 187 -22.24 13.37 -13.90
CA SER A 187 -21.25 13.60 -12.85
C SER A 187 -19.84 13.70 -13.44
N PRO A 188 -19.02 14.68 -13.02
CA PRO A 188 -17.60 14.73 -13.36
C PRO A 188 -16.75 13.75 -12.54
N ALA A 189 -17.29 13.12 -11.48
CA ALA A 189 -16.52 12.26 -10.57
C ALA A 189 -15.75 11.14 -11.29
N PRO A 190 -16.32 10.34 -12.22
CA PRO A 190 -15.56 9.26 -12.86
C PRO A 190 -14.32 9.73 -13.64
N ILE A 191 -14.40 10.91 -14.27
CA ILE A 191 -13.28 11.52 -14.99
C ILE A 191 -12.28 12.15 -14.02
N ALA A 192 -12.75 12.68 -12.89
CA ALA A 192 -11.89 13.22 -11.84
C ALA A 192 -11.12 12.12 -11.10
N GLU A 193 -11.76 10.98 -10.83
CA GLU A 193 -11.18 9.79 -10.19
C GLU A 193 -10.19 9.06 -11.12
N ASN A 194 -10.39 9.14 -12.45
CA ASN A 194 -9.48 8.55 -13.43
C ASN A 194 -9.23 9.50 -14.62
N PRO A 195 -8.38 10.53 -14.46
CA PRO A 195 -8.12 11.53 -15.51
C PRO A 195 -7.33 10.97 -16.70
N VAL A 196 -6.56 9.89 -16.53
CA VAL A 196 -5.74 9.27 -17.58
C VAL A 196 -6.11 7.78 -17.70
N PRO A 197 -6.97 7.38 -18.65
CA PRO A 197 -7.57 6.04 -18.66
C PRO A 197 -6.67 4.92 -19.16
N VAL A 198 -5.56 5.25 -19.82
CA VAL A 198 -4.70 4.25 -20.45
C VAL A 198 -3.62 3.76 -19.49
N ALA A 199 -3.20 4.61 -18.57
CA ALA A 199 -2.16 4.31 -17.61
C ALA A 199 -2.30 5.20 -16.39
N ASP A 200 -2.00 4.64 -15.23
CA ASP A 200 -1.87 5.39 -14.00
C ASP A 200 -0.54 5.10 -13.32
N ALA A 201 -0.11 6.05 -12.52
CA ALA A 201 1.04 5.93 -11.67
C ALA A 201 0.66 6.45 -10.29
N GLY A 202 1.30 5.89 -9.28
CA GLY A 202 1.09 6.30 -7.92
C GLY A 202 2.20 5.82 -7.03
N GLY A 203 2.31 6.47 -5.89
CA GLY A 203 3.12 6.02 -4.79
C GLY A 203 3.11 7.04 -3.67
N GLY A 204 3.73 6.69 -2.56
CA GLY A 204 3.81 7.49 -1.35
C GLY A 204 4.11 6.62 -0.16
N SER A 205 4.21 7.18 1.06
CA SER A 205 4.78 6.67 2.34
C SER A 205 3.95 6.85 3.59
N CYS A 206 3.90 5.82 4.43
CA CYS A 206 3.37 5.78 5.78
C CYS A 206 4.56 5.45 6.67
N ALA A 207 4.79 6.34 7.61
CA ALA A 207 5.72 6.15 8.69
C ALA A 207 5.04 6.69 9.94
N ASP A 208 5.11 5.92 11.01
CA ASP A 208 4.55 6.27 12.29
C ASP A 208 3.08 6.75 12.23
N GLY A 209 2.26 6.02 11.47
CA GLY A 209 0.85 6.33 11.22
C GLY A 209 0.56 7.61 10.42
N THR A 210 1.59 8.30 9.92
CA THR A 210 1.44 9.41 8.97
C THR A 210 1.71 8.94 7.56
N CYS A 211 0.69 8.98 6.71
CA CYS A 211 0.79 8.65 5.30
C CYS A 211 0.85 9.91 4.40
N ILE A 212 1.61 9.81 3.30
CA ILE A 212 1.77 10.81 2.25
C ILE A 212 1.65 10.08 0.92
N GLY A 213 1.03 10.66 -0.10
CA GLY A 213 1.06 10.04 -1.43
C GLY A 213 0.72 10.96 -2.58
N VAL A 214 1.11 10.52 -3.77
CA VAL A 214 0.87 11.16 -5.05
C VAL A 214 0.34 10.13 -6.03
N TYR A 215 -0.84 10.39 -6.61
CA TYR A 215 -1.51 9.44 -7.50
C TYR A 215 -2.09 10.13 -8.72
N THR A 216 -2.16 9.41 -9.84
CA THR A 216 -2.81 9.88 -11.06
C THR A 216 -4.20 9.26 -11.29
N ALA A 217 -4.60 8.27 -10.49
CA ALA A 217 -5.90 7.62 -10.53
C ALA A 217 -6.35 7.25 -9.09
N ARG A 218 -7.64 7.12 -8.87
CA ARG A 218 -8.22 6.68 -7.60
C ARG A 218 -7.76 5.26 -7.30
N ARG A 219 -7.35 5.01 -6.06
CA ARG A 219 -6.92 3.67 -5.61
C ARG A 219 -7.50 3.33 -4.26
N SER A 220 -7.83 2.05 -4.06
CA SER A 220 -8.15 1.54 -2.73
C SER A 220 -6.83 1.31 -2.00
N ILE A 221 -6.67 1.93 -0.84
CA ILE A 221 -5.47 1.79 -0.01
C ILE A 221 -5.69 0.94 1.24
N TYR A 222 -6.95 0.75 1.64
CA TYR A 222 -7.25 -0.04 2.82
C TYR A 222 -8.66 -0.62 2.75
N GLN A 223 -8.83 -1.81 3.33
CA GLN A 223 -10.10 -2.52 3.39
C GLN A 223 -10.51 -2.78 4.84
N GLY A 224 -11.43 -1.94 5.34
CA GLY A 224 -12.06 -2.11 6.64
C GLY A 224 -13.27 -3.04 6.63
N GLY A 225 -14.03 -3.05 7.74
CA GLY A 225 -15.23 -3.88 7.90
C GLY A 225 -16.54 -3.18 7.55
N GLY A 226 -16.56 -1.85 7.42
CA GLY A 226 -17.70 -1.05 7.00
C GLY A 226 -18.88 -0.99 7.98
N ALA A 227 -18.66 -1.35 9.25
CA ALA A 227 -19.70 -1.32 10.28
C ALA A 227 -19.85 0.06 10.94
N GLY A 228 -18.85 0.94 10.78
CA GLY A 228 -18.86 2.27 11.38
C GLY A 228 -19.56 3.33 10.54
N PRO A 229 -19.53 4.59 10.99
CA PRO A 229 -20.31 5.68 10.40
C PRO A 229 -19.94 6.01 8.96
N SER A 230 -18.71 5.73 8.55
CA SER A 230 -18.23 5.88 7.16
C SER A 230 -18.83 4.85 6.19
N GLY A 231 -19.40 3.75 6.71
CA GLY A 231 -20.12 2.76 5.92
C GLY A 231 -19.25 2.06 4.85
N GLN A 232 -19.67 2.13 3.59
CA GLN A 232 -19.05 1.35 2.51
C GLN A 232 -17.77 1.97 1.96
N SER A 233 -17.62 3.29 1.99
CA SER A 233 -16.45 3.95 1.42
C SER A 233 -16.19 5.34 1.98
N ARG A 234 -14.91 5.69 2.10
CA ARG A 234 -14.46 7.08 2.32
C ARG A 234 -13.12 7.32 1.64
N ASP A 235 -12.77 8.58 1.47
CA ASP A 235 -11.40 8.94 1.13
C ASP A 235 -10.54 9.02 2.39
N ALA A 236 -9.27 8.62 2.27
CA ALA A 236 -8.31 8.54 3.36
C ALA A 236 -8.16 9.89 4.07
N TYR A 237 -8.09 10.97 3.30
CA TYR A 237 -8.00 12.33 3.79
C TYR A 237 -9.30 12.83 4.44
N ASN A 238 -10.46 12.21 4.20
CA ASN A 238 -11.75 12.65 4.73
C ASN A 238 -12.10 11.89 6.00
N TYR A 239 -12.12 12.61 7.12
CA TYR A 239 -12.36 12.04 8.45
C TYR A 239 -13.82 12.12 8.90
N GLN A 240 -14.72 12.53 8.01
CA GLN A 240 -16.15 12.55 8.30
C GLN A 240 -16.62 11.16 8.74
N GLY A 241 -16.97 11.02 10.02
CA GLY A 241 -17.45 9.75 10.57
C GLY A 241 -16.36 8.71 10.86
N LYS A 242 -15.07 9.08 10.79
CA LYS A 242 -13.97 8.17 11.18
C LYS A 242 -13.99 7.95 12.70
N THR A 243 -13.95 6.68 13.08
CA THR A 243 -13.70 6.22 14.45
C THR A 243 -12.20 6.07 14.62
N TRP A 244 -11.65 6.67 15.68
CA TRP A 244 -10.23 6.64 15.97
C TRP A 244 -9.92 5.61 17.04
N ASP A 245 -8.85 4.87 16.82
CA ASP A 245 -8.15 4.08 17.82
C ASP A 245 -7.44 4.99 18.85
N PRO A 246 -7.04 4.46 20.02
CA PRO A 246 -6.23 5.19 20.98
C PRO A 246 -4.81 5.40 20.46
N TYR A 247 -4.19 6.53 20.82
CA TYR A 247 -2.79 6.83 20.46
C TYR A 247 -1.79 5.69 20.71
N ASP A 248 -1.92 4.97 21.83
CA ASP A 248 -1.00 3.90 22.19
C ASP A 248 -1.39 2.53 21.59
N CYS A 249 -2.48 2.45 20.81
CA CYS A 249 -2.91 1.26 20.08
C CYS A 249 -2.14 1.13 18.77
N ASN A 250 -1.15 0.25 18.73
CA ASN A 250 -0.33 -0.01 17.55
C ASN A 250 0.39 -1.35 17.65
N SER A 251 1.05 -1.76 16.57
CA SER A 251 1.66 -3.08 16.41
C SER A 251 3.15 -3.16 16.76
N GLY A 252 3.78 -2.02 17.13
CA GLY A 252 5.22 -1.96 17.39
C GLY A 252 5.71 -2.85 18.53
N ASP A 253 4.84 -3.19 19.50
CA ASP A 253 5.15 -4.20 20.51
C ASP A 253 3.88 -4.78 21.20
N PRO A 254 3.97 -5.95 21.87
CA PRO A 254 2.81 -6.58 22.52
C PRO A 254 2.08 -5.73 23.58
N LYS A 255 2.78 -4.81 24.26
CA LYS A 255 2.15 -3.90 25.23
C LYS A 255 1.32 -2.84 24.50
N SER A 256 1.81 -2.33 23.38
CA SER A 256 1.09 -1.38 22.52
C SER A 256 -0.12 -2.04 21.86
N GLU A 257 0.00 -3.30 21.40
CA GLU A 257 -1.16 -4.07 20.93
C GLU A 257 -2.23 -4.23 22.00
N GLN A 258 -1.80 -4.50 23.25
CA GLN A 258 -2.70 -4.63 24.38
C GLN A 258 -3.35 -3.29 24.78
N ALA A 259 -2.70 -2.16 24.49
CA ALA A 259 -3.21 -0.82 24.80
C ALA A 259 -4.53 -0.49 24.07
N CYS A 260 -4.75 -1.06 22.88
CA CYS A 260 -6.05 -1.00 22.19
C CYS A 260 -7.19 -1.40 23.11
N ILE A 261 -7.03 -2.53 23.80
CA ILE A 261 -8.04 -3.08 24.71
C ILE A 261 -8.05 -2.31 26.03
N THR A 262 -6.89 -2.03 26.62
CA THR A 262 -6.82 -1.46 27.98
C THR A 262 -7.14 0.03 28.03
N GLU A 263 -6.87 0.79 26.96
CA GLU A 263 -7.20 2.22 26.86
C GLU A 263 -8.48 2.47 26.06
N GLY A 264 -8.64 1.78 24.93
CA GLY A 264 -9.76 1.96 24.01
C GLY A 264 -10.99 1.10 24.32
N GLY A 265 -10.82 0.03 25.09
CA GLY A 265 -11.88 -0.94 25.38
C GLY A 265 -12.19 -1.90 24.23
N HIS A 266 -11.41 -1.86 23.14
CA HIS A 266 -11.68 -2.56 21.89
C HIS A 266 -10.38 -3.11 21.28
N SER A 267 -10.43 -4.22 20.53
CA SER A 267 -9.25 -4.73 19.81
C SER A 267 -9.04 -3.99 18.48
N MET A 268 -7.87 -4.13 17.86
CA MET A 268 -7.63 -3.57 16.51
C MET A 268 -8.65 -4.08 15.49
N ASP A 269 -9.03 -5.37 15.54
CA ASP A 269 -10.06 -5.89 14.63
C ASP A 269 -11.39 -5.16 14.75
N TRP A 270 -11.73 -4.66 15.93
CA TRP A 270 -12.92 -3.83 16.12
C TRP A 270 -12.76 -2.46 15.46
N TYR A 271 -11.62 -1.80 15.61
CA TYR A 271 -11.33 -0.52 14.95
C TYR A 271 -11.33 -0.66 13.43
N ARG A 272 -10.65 -1.69 12.92
CA ARG A 272 -10.72 -2.11 11.51
C ARG A 272 -12.17 -2.33 11.07
N GLN A 273 -13.00 -2.94 11.92
CA GLN A 273 -14.41 -3.16 11.60
C GLN A 273 -15.22 -1.85 11.51
N GLN A 274 -14.88 -0.84 12.30
CA GLN A 274 -15.50 0.49 12.24
C GLN A 274 -15.03 1.31 11.03
N GLU A 275 -13.86 1.01 10.47
CA GLU A 275 -13.38 1.68 9.27
C GLU A 275 -14.27 1.37 8.06
N ALA A 276 -14.32 2.28 7.09
CA ALA A 276 -15.07 2.08 5.85
C ALA A 276 -14.63 0.80 5.15
N HIS A 277 -15.56 0.13 4.47
CA HIS A 277 -15.23 -1.11 3.76
C HIS A 277 -14.13 -0.90 2.71
N ASN A 278 -14.15 0.25 2.02
CA ASN A 278 -13.07 0.67 1.14
C ASN A 278 -12.60 2.09 1.51
N VAL A 279 -11.30 2.25 1.75
CA VAL A 279 -10.68 3.56 1.93
C VAL A 279 -9.89 3.90 0.69
N TYR A 280 -10.16 5.06 0.11
CA TYR A 280 -9.58 5.48 -1.16
C TYR A 280 -8.60 6.64 -1.02
N VAL A 281 -7.67 6.72 -1.94
CA VAL A 281 -6.93 7.93 -2.27
C VAL A 281 -7.36 8.41 -3.64
N GLU A 282 -7.50 9.72 -3.79
CA GLU A 282 -7.91 10.35 -5.03
C GLU A 282 -6.70 10.87 -5.81
N PRO A 283 -6.81 11.09 -7.14
CA PRO A 283 -5.71 11.62 -7.93
C PRO A 283 -5.30 13.00 -7.43
N GLY A 284 -4.02 13.19 -7.16
CA GLY A 284 -3.48 14.39 -6.50
C GLY A 284 -2.41 14.06 -5.48
N VAL A 285 -2.15 15.02 -4.60
CA VAL A 285 -1.27 14.88 -3.44
C VAL A 285 -2.11 14.78 -2.19
N THR A 286 -1.80 13.83 -1.31
CA THR A 286 -2.52 13.58 -0.07
C THR A 286 -1.55 13.38 1.09
N VAL A 287 -1.97 13.81 2.27
CA VAL A 287 -1.36 13.51 3.58
C VAL A 287 -2.51 13.13 4.50
N TYR A 288 -2.41 11.99 5.18
CA TYR A 288 -3.49 11.45 6.00
C TYR A 288 -2.93 10.54 7.09
N GLU A 289 -3.70 10.33 8.14
CA GLU A 289 -3.41 9.30 9.13
C GLU A 289 -3.79 7.94 8.58
N ASP A 290 -2.91 6.96 8.76
CA ASP A 290 -3.11 5.60 8.29
C ASP A 290 -4.49 5.05 8.72
N PRO A 291 -5.29 4.52 7.78
CA PRO A 291 -6.54 3.86 8.13
C PRO A 291 -6.38 2.54 8.92
N ASP A 292 -5.20 1.94 8.93
CA ASP A 292 -4.93 0.70 9.67
C ASP A 292 -4.69 0.95 11.17
N PRO A 293 -5.43 0.31 12.08
CA PRO A 293 -5.19 0.39 13.52
C PRO A 293 -3.85 -0.22 13.99
N GLN A 294 -3.07 -0.85 13.11
CA GLN A 294 -1.70 -1.26 13.41
C GLN A 294 -0.72 -0.10 13.41
N ALA A 295 -1.05 0.98 12.70
CA ALA A 295 -0.22 2.15 12.55
C ALA A 295 0.29 2.67 13.90
N SER A 296 1.58 2.95 14.00
CA SER A 296 2.23 3.42 15.24
C SER A 296 2.29 4.95 15.29
N PRO A 297 1.39 5.70 15.93
CA PRO A 297 1.37 7.14 15.77
C PRO A 297 2.61 7.80 16.42
N ALA A 298 3.51 8.39 15.63
CA ALA A 298 4.61 9.18 16.19
C ALA A 298 4.24 10.64 16.40
N GLY A 299 4.88 11.21 17.41
CA GLY A 299 4.75 12.59 17.78
C GLY A 299 3.96 12.78 19.08
N PRO A 300 3.80 14.03 19.53
CA PRO A 300 3.13 14.30 20.79
C PRO A 300 1.67 13.81 20.77
N LYS A 301 1.25 13.03 21.78
CA LYS A 301 -0.14 12.55 21.98
C LYS A 301 -1.20 13.66 21.87
N GLN A 302 -0.83 14.92 22.08
CA GLN A 302 -1.71 16.10 21.93
C GLN A 302 -2.05 16.45 20.48
N LEU A 303 -1.28 15.94 19.51
CA LEU A 303 -1.50 16.14 18.08
C LEU A 303 -2.30 14.99 17.44
N TYR A 304 -2.60 13.92 18.20
CA TYR A 304 -3.40 12.80 17.75
C TYR A 304 -4.91 13.06 17.97
N PRO A 305 -5.79 12.72 17.01
CA PRO A 305 -5.48 12.22 15.67
C PRO A 305 -4.82 13.29 14.78
N LEU A 306 -3.97 12.86 13.86
CA LEU A 306 -3.20 13.70 12.95
C LEU A 306 -4.11 14.38 11.91
N PRO A 307 -3.86 15.66 11.58
CA PRO A 307 -4.60 16.33 10.53
C PRO A 307 -4.28 15.74 9.15
N SER A 308 -5.21 15.87 8.21
CA SER A 308 -5.00 15.50 6.82
C SER A 308 -4.96 16.72 5.90
N ALA A 309 -4.43 16.51 4.70
CA ALA A 309 -4.51 17.45 3.59
C ALA A 309 -4.63 16.69 2.27
N TYR A 310 -5.41 17.22 1.34
CA TYR A 310 -5.51 16.72 -0.02
C TYR A 310 -5.64 17.88 -1.00
N ALA A 311 -4.99 17.74 -2.16
CA ALA A 311 -5.18 18.62 -3.30
C ALA A 311 -5.04 17.82 -4.60
N GLY A 312 -6.07 17.87 -5.44
CA GLY A 312 -6.07 17.12 -6.69
C GLY A 312 -7.30 17.35 -7.56
N THR A 313 -7.58 16.39 -8.42
CA THR A 313 -8.69 16.46 -9.39
C THR A 313 -10.05 16.45 -8.73
N CYS A 314 -10.16 15.82 -7.54
CA CYS A 314 -11.39 15.77 -6.77
C CYS A 314 -11.61 17.02 -5.89
N GLY A 315 -10.65 17.94 -5.83
CA GLY A 315 -10.75 19.19 -5.10
C GLY A 315 -9.66 19.36 -4.06
N VAL A 316 -10.03 19.97 -2.92
CA VAL A 316 -9.11 20.22 -1.80
C VAL A 316 -9.76 19.89 -0.47
N ALA A 317 -8.97 19.34 0.45
CA ALA A 317 -9.36 19.16 1.84
C ALA A 317 -8.19 19.47 2.78
N ALA A 318 -8.47 20.01 3.96
CA ALA A 318 -7.45 20.23 4.98
C ALA A 318 -8.04 20.27 6.39
N GLY A 319 -7.28 19.75 7.36
CA GLY A 319 -7.59 19.78 8.80
C GLY A 319 -8.07 18.43 9.31
N GLY A 320 -8.97 18.46 10.31
CA GLY A 320 -9.42 17.26 11.01
C GLY A 320 -8.44 16.85 12.10
N GLY A 321 -8.78 15.78 12.84
CA GLY A 321 -7.99 15.35 14.00
C GLY A 321 -7.82 16.49 15.02
N ALA A 322 -6.57 16.79 15.37
CA ALA A 322 -6.19 17.88 16.27
C ALA A 322 -6.35 19.29 15.65
N ALA A 323 -6.39 19.43 14.32
CA ALA A 323 -6.52 20.71 13.63
C ALA A 323 -7.93 20.95 13.08
N LYS A 324 -8.82 21.52 13.91
CA LYS A 324 -10.22 21.77 13.53
C LYS A 324 -10.43 23.18 13.00
N ALA A 325 -10.93 23.28 11.77
CA ALA A 325 -11.39 24.53 11.18
C ALA A 325 -12.69 25.03 11.83
N PRO A 326 -12.91 26.36 11.91
CA PRO A 326 -14.19 26.92 12.32
C PRO A 326 -15.34 26.45 11.41
N GLY A 327 -16.55 26.36 11.98
CA GLY A 327 -17.75 26.02 11.21
C GLY A 327 -17.99 27.01 10.05
N SER A 328 -18.18 26.47 8.85
CA SER A 328 -18.45 27.21 7.62
C SER A 328 -19.24 26.33 6.64
N PRO A 329 -19.79 26.87 5.54
CA PRO A 329 -20.47 26.07 4.53
C PRO A 329 -19.59 24.99 3.87
N VAL A 330 -18.26 25.11 4.00
CA VAL A 330 -17.28 24.15 3.45
C VAL A 330 -16.58 23.36 4.56
N THR A 331 -17.01 23.48 5.82
CA THR A 331 -16.42 22.71 6.93
C THR A 331 -17.29 21.49 7.24
N ASN A 332 -16.71 20.28 7.19
CA ASN A 332 -17.42 19.05 7.52
C ASN A 332 -17.52 18.81 9.05
N GLY A 333 -18.21 17.75 9.46
CA GLY A 333 -18.40 17.38 10.87
C GLY A 333 -17.12 16.94 11.58
N ALA A 334 -16.06 16.61 10.84
CA ALA A 334 -14.74 16.33 11.41
C ALA A 334 -13.90 17.61 11.65
N GLY A 335 -14.41 18.78 11.26
CA GLY A 335 -13.68 20.05 11.36
C GLY A 335 -12.68 20.26 10.21
N GLN A 336 -12.89 19.61 9.06
CA GLN A 336 -12.06 19.80 7.87
C GLN A 336 -12.70 20.80 6.93
N VAL A 337 -11.90 21.67 6.33
CA VAL A 337 -12.32 22.41 5.14
C VAL A 337 -12.30 21.44 3.97
N VAL A 338 -13.41 21.29 3.27
CA VAL A 338 -13.57 20.38 2.12
C VAL A 338 -14.26 21.13 0.99
N VAL A 339 -13.59 21.21 -0.16
CA VAL A 339 -14.14 21.77 -1.38
C VAL A 339 -14.00 20.73 -2.48
N SER A 340 -15.11 20.07 -2.82
CA SER A 340 -15.17 19.05 -3.87
C SER A 340 -16.07 19.54 -5.02
N PRO A 341 -15.50 20.17 -6.07
CA PRO A 341 -16.28 20.63 -7.21
C PRO A 341 -16.79 19.47 -8.06
N THR A 342 -16.10 18.32 -8.01
CA THR A 342 -16.43 17.13 -8.79
C THR A 342 -17.32 16.13 -8.07
N LYS A 343 -17.48 16.29 -6.74
CA LYS A 343 -18.24 15.38 -5.88
C LYS A 343 -17.75 13.93 -5.92
N CYS A 344 -16.43 13.77 -6.04
CA CYS A 344 -15.79 12.75 -5.22
C CYS A 344 -16.00 13.20 -3.74
#